data_AF-A0AA86GL84-F1
#
_entry.id   AF-A0AA86GL84-F1
#
_cell.length_a   1.000
_cell.length_b   1.000
_cell.length_c   1.000
_cell.angle_alpha   90.00
_cell.angle_beta   90.00
_cell.angle_gamma   90.00
#
_symmetry.space_group_name_H-M   'P 1'
#
loop_
_entity.id
_entity.type
_entity.pdbx_description
1 polymer ?
#
loop_
_entity_poly.entity_id
_entity_poly.type
_entity_poly.pdbx_seq_one_letter_code
_entity_poly.pdbx_strand_id
1 'polypeptide(L)'
;MENSEIPGHEPADGADEAVPTRRRMLALGAAGVSAALTIRPAFAQTAVSVMNCEIPVPGPTGAGRYIDPNGKLVPPGTKGAFPGSPRPFTGEQVKRAFRGQTLPGATYDQSQAYLQYIRRLQAGQSGFTCFASIQMPR
;
A
#
# COMPACT_ATOMS: atom_id res chain seq x y z
N MET A 1 -14.79 -44.43 -12.87
CA MET A 1 -14.73 -43.52 -14.03
C MET A 1 -16.16 -43.13 -14.33
N GLU A 2 -16.51 -41.93 -13.86
CA GLU A 2 -17.61 -41.02 -14.22
C GLU A 2 -18.58 -41.47 -15.34
N ASN A 3 -19.86 -41.15 -15.29
CA ASN A 3 -20.33 -39.77 -15.26
C ASN A 3 -21.82 -39.65 -14.89
N SER A 4 -22.12 -38.52 -14.26
CA SER A 4 -23.35 -38.10 -13.60
C SER A 4 -24.53 -37.84 -14.52
N GLU A 5 -25.68 -37.96 -13.88
CA GLU A 5 -27.04 -37.58 -14.27
C GLU A 5 -27.19 -36.09 -14.67
N ILE A 6 -28.10 -35.86 -15.62
CA ILE A 6 -28.67 -34.63 -16.24
C ILE A 6 -29.76 -34.06 -15.28
N PRO A 7 -30.19 -32.76 -15.23
CA PRO A 7 -30.73 -31.90 -16.33
C PRO A 7 -30.38 -30.39 -16.23
N GLY A 8 -30.66 -29.47 -17.15
CA GLY A 8 -31.42 -29.41 -18.39
C GLY A 8 -31.95 -27.96 -18.51
N HIS A 9 -31.64 -27.23 -19.58
CA HIS A 9 -32.40 -26.04 -20.01
C HIS A 9 -32.06 -25.68 -21.47
N GLU A 10 -33.02 -25.90 -22.36
CA GLU A 10 -33.14 -25.34 -23.71
C GLU A 10 -33.52 -23.83 -23.62
N PRO A 11 -33.30 -22.97 -24.64
CA PRO A 11 -33.78 -23.18 -26.00
C PRO A 11 -32.92 -22.67 -27.17
N ALA A 12 -33.28 -23.20 -28.36
CA ALA A 12 -33.38 -22.61 -29.71
C ALA A 12 -32.31 -21.58 -30.15
N ASP A 13 -31.79 -21.61 -31.37
CA ASP A 13 -32.49 -21.67 -32.65
C ASP A 13 -31.43 -21.81 -33.76
N GLY A 14 -31.82 -22.40 -34.89
CA GLY A 14 -30.89 -22.81 -35.93
C GLY A 14 -30.33 -21.71 -36.82
N ALA A 15 -29.75 -22.20 -37.92
CA ALA A 15 -29.28 -21.51 -39.12
C ALA A 15 -27.85 -20.93 -39.06
N ASP A 16 -27.02 -21.08 -40.09
CA ASP A 16 -26.95 -21.98 -41.23
C ASP A 16 -25.63 -21.62 -41.92
N GLU A 17 -24.97 -22.59 -42.55
CA GLU A 17 -23.90 -22.34 -43.52
C GLU A 17 -24.47 -21.53 -44.71
N ALA A 18 -24.23 -20.22 -44.76
CA ALA A 18 -24.64 -19.37 -45.88
C ALA A 18 -23.53 -18.44 -46.40
N VAL A 19 -23.21 -18.67 -47.68
CA VAL A 19 -22.34 -17.98 -48.64
C VAL A 19 -22.32 -16.43 -48.49
N PRO A 20 -21.15 -15.77 -48.65
CA PRO A 20 -20.99 -14.34 -48.36
C PRO A 20 -21.64 -13.47 -49.43
N THR A 21 -22.80 -12.90 -49.11
CA THR A 21 -23.39 -11.76 -49.81
C THR A 21 -22.97 -10.43 -49.17
N ARG A 22 -22.97 -9.34 -49.96
CA ARG A 22 -22.19 -8.09 -49.87
C ARG A 22 -22.36 -7.21 -48.60
N ARG A 23 -22.92 -7.74 -47.50
CA ARG A 23 -23.04 -7.06 -46.19
C ARG A 23 -21.83 -7.24 -45.27
N ARG A 24 -20.82 -8.04 -45.65
CA ARG A 24 -19.62 -8.30 -44.84
C ARG A 24 -18.60 -7.14 -44.72
N MET A 25 -18.87 -5.96 -45.28
CA MET A 25 -17.99 -4.78 -45.12
C MET A 25 -18.25 -3.94 -43.85
N LEU A 26 -19.20 -4.31 -42.98
CA LEU A 26 -19.44 -3.64 -41.69
C LEU A 26 -19.03 -4.48 -40.46
N ALA A 27 -18.01 -5.34 -40.60
CA ALA A 27 -17.47 -6.15 -39.48
C ALA A 27 -16.05 -5.71 -39.03
N LEU A 28 -15.67 -4.47 -39.30
CA LEU A 28 -14.52 -3.79 -38.68
C LEU A 28 -14.92 -3.33 -37.27
N GLY A 29 -14.94 -4.24 -36.30
CA GLY A 29 -15.39 -3.88 -34.96
C GLY A 29 -15.13 -4.91 -33.86
N ALA A 30 -14.15 -5.81 -34.02
CA ALA A 30 -13.70 -6.65 -32.92
C ALA A 30 -12.75 -5.85 -32.03
N ALA A 31 -13.32 -4.97 -31.20
CA ALA A 31 -12.62 -4.23 -30.17
C ALA A 31 -11.96 -5.23 -29.20
N GLY A 32 -10.65 -5.09 -29.00
CA GLY A 32 -9.90 -5.87 -28.02
C GLY A 32 -10.46 -5.64 -26.62
N VAL A 33 -10.83 -6.72 -25.94
CA VAL A 33 -11.28 -6.66 -24.55
C VAL A 33 -10.03 -6.51 -23.69
N SER A 34 -9.67 -5.27 -23.39
CA SER A 34 -8.70 -4.97 -22.33
C SER A 34 -9.30 -5.47 -21.02
N ALA A 35 -8.79 -6.58 -20.47
CA ALA A 35 -9.15 -7.01 -19.14
C ALA A 35 -8.73 -5.91 -18.15
N ALA A 36 -9.68 -5.05 -17.79
CA ALA A 36 -9.50 -4.09 -16.72
C ALA A 36 -9.45 -4.89 -15.42
N LEU A 37 -8.23 -5.22 -14.97
CA LEU A 37 -8.00 -5.74 -13.63
C LEU A 37 -8.34 -4.62 -12.65
N THR A 38 -9.59 -4.64 -12.17
CA THR A 38 -10.01 -3.81 -11.06
C THR A 38 -9.40 -4.35 -9.78
N ILE A 39 -8.11 -4.05 -9.58
CA ILE A 39 -7.54 -4.11 -8.25
C ILE A 39 -8.25 -3.01 -7.48
N ARG A 40 -9.25 -3.38 -6.69
CA ARG A 40 -9.74 -2.53 -5.62
C ARG A 40 -8.65 -2.59 -4.56
N PRO A 41 -7.77 -1.58 -4.41
CA PRO A 41 -7.06 -1.47 -3.17
C PRO A 41 -8.16 -1.36 -2.11
N ALA A 42 -8.27 -2.36 -1.24
CA ALA A 42 -8.89 -2.16 0.04
C ALA A 42 -7.95 -1.21 0.80
N PHE A 43 -8.02 0.09 0.46
CA PHE A 43 -7.67 1.13 1.40
C PHE A 43 -8.64 0.91 2.55
N ALA A 44 -8.19 0.14 3.55
CA ALA A 44 -8.79 0.12 4.86
C ALA A 44 -9.10 1.58 5.17
N GLN A 45 -10.39 1.88 5.36
CA GLN A 45 -10.84 3.21 5.68
C GLN A 45 -10.24 3.57 7.03
N THR A 46 -9.02 4.10 7.03
CA THR A 46 -8.42 4.71 8.19
C THR A 46 -9.11 6.06 8.31
N ALA A 47 -10.28 6.02 8.97
CA ALA A 47 -10.98 7.19 9.44
C ALA A 47 -9.96 8.14 10.07
N VAL A 48 -10.01 9.39 9.64
CA VAL A 48 -9.10 10.46 10.01
C VAL A 48 -9.23 10.76 11.50
N SER A 49 -8.55 9.97 12.33
CA SER A 49 -8.27 10.30 13.72
C SER A 49 -6.77 10.54 13.83
N VAL A 50 -6.35 11.74 13.40
CA VAL A 50 -4.96 12.23 13.50
C VAL A 50 -4.42 12.11 14.93
N MET A 51 -5.30 12.03 15.92
CA MET A 51 -4.95 11.86 17.34
C MET A 51 -4.52 10.44 17.72
N ASN A 52 -4.84 9.42 16.91
CA ASN A 52 -4.50 8.01 17.19
C ASN A 52 -3.80 7.31 16.02
N CYS A 53 -3.40 8.03 14.98
CA CYS A 53 -2.66 7.42 13.88
C CYS A 53 -1.28 6.96 14.36
N GLU A 54 -0.86 5.78 13.88
CA GLU A 54 0.39 5.12 14.24
C GLU A 54 1.37 5.15 13.05
N ILE A 55 2.64 5.41 13.35
CA ILE A 55 3.77 5.46 12.40
C ILE A 55 4.74 4.35 12.78
N PRO A 56 4.76 3.23 12.03
CA PRO A 56 5.74 2.17 12.25
C PRO A 56 7.12 2.61 11.80
N VAL A 57 8.14 2.24 12.57
CA VAL A 57 9.54 2.58 12.30
C VAL A 57 10.40 1.36 12.57
N PRO A 58 10.91 0.65 11.55
CA PRO A 58 10.62 0.76 10.12
C PRO A 58 9.18 0.38 9.76
N GLY A 59 8.69 0.88 8.63
CA GLY A 59 7.49 0.35 8.00
C GLY A 59 7.64 -1.11 7.55
N PRO A 60 6.56 -1.76 7.07
CA PRO A 60 6.55 -3.17 6.71
C PRO A 60 7.54 -3.51 5.58
N THR A 61 7.82 -2.55 4.69
CA THR A 61 8.81 -2.70 3.61
C THR A 61 10.27 -2.69 4.12
N GLY A 62 10.50 -2.20 5.33
CA GLY A 62 11.80 -2.14 6.00
C GLY A 62 11.92 -3.11 7.18
N ALA A 63 10.99 -4.05 7.35
CA ALA A 63 11.02 -5.03 8.43
C ALA A 63 12.34 -5.84 8.40
N GLY A 64 12.98 -5.99 9.57
CA GLY A 64 14.28 -6.68 9.68
C GLY A 64 15.50 -5.85 9.27
N ARG A 65 15.32 -4.58 8.88
CA ARG A 65 16.40 -3.62 8.58
C ARG A 65 16.59 -2.65 9.73
N TYR A 66 17.77 -2.04 9.78
CA TYR A 66 18.14 -1.04 10.78
C TYR A 66 18.08 0.35 10.14
N ILE A 67 18.03 1.39 10.96
CA ILE A 67 17.94 2.78 10.51
C ILE A 67 19.26 3.48 10.83
N ASP A 68 19.91 4.01 9.80
CA ASP A 68 21.12 4.82 9.98
C ASP A 68 20.79 6.21 10.57
N PRO A 69 21.79 7.00 11.02
CA PRO A 69 21.56 8.35 11.54
C PRO A 69 20.93 9.32 10.52
N ASN A 70 20.99 9.00 9.22
CA ASN A 70 20.38 9.77 8.13
C ASN A 70 18.94 9.34 7.82
N GLY A 71 18.40 8.36 8.55
CA GLY A 71 17.05 7.83 8.34
C GLY A 71 16.93 6.85 7.18
N LYS A 72 18.03 6.24 6.71
CA LYS A 72 18.00 5.21 5.65
C LYS A 72 17.98 3.80 6.23
N LEU A 73 17.35 2.89 5.50
CA LEU A 73 17.33 1.48 5.85
C LEU A 73 18.64 0.79 5.45
N VAL A 74 19.34 0.24 6.42
CA VAL A 74 20.63 -0.43 6.26
C VAL A 74 20.58 -1.87 6.81
N PRO A 75 21.49 -2.76 6.39
CA PRO A 75 21.59 -4.09 6.97
C PRO A 75 21.90 -4.03 8.48
N PRO A 76 21.46 -5.04 9.26
CA PRO A 76 21.87 -5.17 10.65
C PRO A 76 23.40 -5.29 10.74
N GLY A 77 24.00 -4.70 11.77
CA GLY A 77 25.47 -4.67 11.96
C GLY A 77 26.17 -3.46 11.33
N THR A 78 25.45 -2.57 10.65
CA THR A 78 26.01 -1.29 10.18
C THR A 78 26.38 -0.41 11.37
N LYS A 79 27.61 0.11 11.41
CA LYS A 79 28.10 0.95 12.51
C LYS A 79 27.24 2.20 12.66
N GLY A 80 26.75 2.45 13.88
CA GLY A 80 25.90 3.60 14.20
C GLY A 80 24.47 3.50 13.68
N ALA A 81 24.05 2.32 13.17
CA ALA A 81 22.66 2.07 12.85
C ALA A 81 21.89 1.60 14.07
N PHE A 82 20.65 2.05 14.18
CA PHE A 82 19.76 1.71 15.27
C PHE A 82 18.78 0.62 14.83
N PRO A 83 18.46 -0.34 15.71
CA PRO A 83 17.38 -1.28 15.44
C PRO A 83 16.07 -0.49 15.28
N GLY A 84 15.06 -1.12 14.67
CA GLY A 84 13.73 -0.54 14.61
C GLY A 84 13.05 -0.44 15.97
N SER A 85 12.06 0.44 16.07
CA SER A 85 11.19 0.49 17.24
C SER A 85 10.33 -0.77 17.30
N PRO A 86 10.25 -1.44 18.47
CA PRO A 86 9.39 -2.62 18.63
C PRO A 86 7.90 -2.26 18.56
N ARG A 87 7.56 -0.98 18.70
CA ARG A 87 6.19 -0.48 18.68
C ARG A 87 6.07 0.70 17.71
N PRO A 88 4.94 0.84 17.01
CA PRO A 88 4.70 2.03 16.22
C PRO A 88 4.55 3.25 17.14
N PHE A 89 4.96 4.41 16.65
CA PHE A 89 4.83 5.68 17.37
C PHE A 89 3.51 6.36 17.02
N THR A 90 2.87 7.01 17.98
CA THR A 90 1.66 7.77 17.66
C THR A 90 2.01 9.10 16.99
N GLY A 91 1.09 9.63 16.20
CA GLY A 91 1.26 10.92 15.54
C GLY A 91 1.57 12.05 16.52
N GLU A 92 0.94 12.07 17.69
CA GLU A 92 1.22 13.07 18.74
C GLU A 92 2.63 12.91 19.33
N GLN A 93 3.13 11.69 19.53
CA GLN A 93 4.51 11.46 19.97
C GLN A 93 5.51 11.98 18.93
N VAL A 94 5.27 11.69 17.66
CA VAL A 94 6.10 12.14 16.55
C VAL A 94 6.05 13.66 16.40
N LYS A 95 4.87 14.27 16.50
CA LYS A 95 4.68 15.73 16.50
C LYS A 95 5.44 16.42 17.61
N ARG A 96 5.35 15.91 18.85
CA ARG A 96 6.13 16.42 19.98
C ARG A 96 7.62 16.23 19.75
N ALA A 97 8.02 15.09 19.18
CA ALA A 97 9.42 14.83 18.89
C ALA A 97 9.99 15.77 17.82
N PHE A 98 9.19 16.15 16.82
CA PHE A 98 9.57 17.21 15.87
C PHE A 98 9.71 18.60 16.50
N ARG A 99 9.11 18.84 17.67
CA ARG A 99 9.30 20.06 18.47
C ARG A 99 10.52 20.00 19.40
N GLY A 100 11.33 18.93 19.33
CA GLY A 100 12.54 18.76 20.12
C GLY A 100 12.41 17.81 21.31
N GLN A 101 11.28 17.11 21.48
CA GLN A 101 11.20 16.02 22.45
C GLN A 101 11.80 14.72 21.88
N THR A 102 12.14 13.78 22.76
CA THR A 102 12.58 12.43 22.34
C THR A 102 11.38 11.50 22.21
N LEU A 103 11.44 10.58 21.24
CA LEU A 103 10.44 9.53 21.10
C LEU A 103 10.46 8.60 22.33
N PRO A 104 9.30 8.14 22.81
CA PRO A 104 9.22 7.31 24.01
C PRO A 104 9.90 5.95 23.78
N GLY A 105 10.75 5.54 24.73
CA GLY A 105 11.50 4.29 24.63
C GLY A 105 12.69 4.32 23.69
N ALA A 106 13.00 5.48 23.07
CA ALA A 106 14.19 5.68 22.25
C ALA A 106 15.22 6.59 22.95
N THR A 107 16.50 6.33 22.71
CA THR A 107 17.58 7.26 23.10
C THR A 107 17.56 8.51 22.22
N TYR A 108 18.31 9.56 22.60
CA TYR A 108 18.37 10.79 21.83
C TYR A 108 18.79 10.56 20.37
N ASP A 109 19.90 9.85 20.14
CA ASP A 109 20.42 9.57 18.80
C ASP A 109 19.48 8.68 17.97
N GLN A 110 18.89 7.68 18.63
CA GLN A 110 17.90 6.80 18.00
C GLN A 110 16.64 7.59 17.60
N SER A 111 16.18 8.49 18.46
CA SER A 111 15.05 9.37 18.17
C SER A 111 15.35 10.26 16.96
N GLN A 112 16.56 10.81 16.85
CA GLN A 112 16.95 11.60 15.68
C GLN A 112 16.95 10.76 14.40
N ALA A 113 17.54 9.56 14.43
CA ALA A 113 17.54 8.63 13.30
C ALA A 113 16.11 8.29 12.84
N TYR A 114 15.20 8.00 13.78
CA TYR A 114 13.80 7.72 13.50
C TYR A 114 13.07 8.93 12.90
N LEU A 115 13.29 10.14 13.42
CA LEU A 115 12.70 11.35 12.85
C LEU A 115 13.19 11.60 11.42
N GLN A 116 14.47 11.33 11.13
CA GLN A 116 14.99 11.41 9.77
C GLN A 116 14.37 10.36 8.86
N TYR A 117 14.12 9.15 9.35
CA TYR A 117 13.39 8.13 8.60
C TYR A 117 11.95 8.59 8.30
N ILE A 118 11.24 9.12 9.30
CA ILE A 118 9.86 9.61 9.17
C ILE A 118 9.77 10.75 8.16
N ARG A 119 10.72 11.71 8.19
CA ARG A 119 10.81 12.81 7.21
C ARG A 119 10.93 12.34 5.76
N ARG A 120 11.48 11.14 5.56
CA ARG A 120 11.72 10.53 4.24
C ARG A 120 10.63 9.59 3.80
N LEU A 121 9.60 9.35 4.62
CA LEU A 121 8.46 8.54 4.22
C LEU A 121 7.86 9.11 2.93
N GLN A 122 7.59 8.24 1.97
CA GLN A 122 7.00 8.60 0.69
C GLN A 122 5.52 8.25 0.66
N ALA A 123 4.77 8.86 -0.26
CA ALA A 123 3.40 8.50 -0.54
C ALA A 123 3.29 7.00 -0.83
N GLY A 124 2.35 6.32 -0.16
CA GLY A 124 2.18 4.86 -0.23
C GLY A 124 2.94 4.06 0.84
N GLN A 125 3.84 4.68 1.61
CA GLN A 125 4.44 4.04 2.78
C GLN A 125 3.54 4.16 4.02
N SER A 126 3.53 3.12 4.85
CA SER A 126 2.80 3.11 6.11
C SER A 126 3.25 4.27 7.01
N GLY A 127 2.29 5.02 7.57
CA GLY A 127 2.57 6.16 8.43
C GLY A 127 2.85 7.48 7.69
N PHE A 128 3.02 7.49 6.37
CA PHE A 128 3.17 8.74 5.61
C PHE A 128 1.94 9.63 5.72
N THR A 129 0.74 9.05 5.62
CA THR A 129 -0.53 9.80 5.73
C THR A 129 -0.67 10.44 7.12
N CYS A 130 -0.25 9.73 8.17
CA CYS A 130 -0.17 10.27 9.52
C CYS A 130 0.83 11.43 9.60
N PHE A 131 2.06 11.22 9.12
CA PHE A 131 3.09 12.26 9.12
C PHE A 131 2.67 13.52 8.34
N ALA A 132 2.05 13.34 7.16
CA ALA A 132 1.53 14.45 6.36
C ALA A 132 0.45 15.24 7.12
N SER A 133 -0.42 14.55 7.87
CA SER A 133 -1.45 15.21 8.68
C SER A 133 -0.91 16.05 9.84
N ILE A 134 0.28 15.71 10.35
CA ILE A 134 0.98 16.48 11.40
C ILE A 134 1.63 17.74 10.83
N GLN A 135 2.09 17.69 9.58
CA GLN A 135 2.78 18.79 8.92
C GLN A 135 1.83 19.90 8.46
N MET A 136 0.55 19.60 8.23
CA MET A 136 -0.45 20.61 7.91
C MET A 136 -0.80 21.39 9.18
N PRO A 137 -0.42 22.67 9.30
CA PRO A 137 -0.86 23.52 10.39
C PRO A 137 -2.38 23.67 10.27
N ARG A 138 -3.10 23.44 11.36
CA ARG A 138 -4.52 23.77 11.47
C ARG A 138 -4.63 25.14 12.14
#